data_AF-A0A7D8UWS4-F1
#
_entry.id   AF-A0A7D8UWS4-F1
#
_cell.length_a   1.000
_cell.length_b   1.000
_cell.length_c   1.000
_cell.angle_alpha   90.00
_cell.angle_beta   90.00
_cell.angle_gamma   90.00
#
_symmetry.space_group_name_H-M   'P 1'
#
loop_
_entity.id
_entity.type
_entity.pdbx_description
1 polymer ?
#
loop_
_entity_poly.entity_id
_entity_poly.type
_entity_poly.pdbx_seq_one_letter_code
_entity_poly.pdbx_strand_id
1 'polypeptide(L)'
;MSFYLAVVSPLDTPLFEAQFTSGKGAPASASTSSFPSWSSFSNGSDAATPSTPGAPAGSTPGLEKHLLQMIAHASLDAVEEVSEGTASLYLKAVDRHNEWTVSAFIAGNVKFILLHDTKNDDGIRLFFGEVWELYVKASLSPFQTVNTPIRNPAFDTKVRASAKRYL
;
A
#
# COMPACT_ATOMS: atom_id res chain seq x y z
N MET A 1 -4.14 -14.20 1.18
CA MET A 1 -4.52 -13.10 2.10
C MET A 1 -3.94 -11.80 1.55
N SER A 2 -4.67 -10.70 1.61
CA SER A 2 -4.22 -9.42 1.04
C SER A 2 -3.81 -8.45 2.15
N PHE A 3 -2.76 -7.68 1.89
CA PHE A 3 -2.20 -6.69 2.82
C PHE A 3 -1.92 -5.40 2.06
N TYR A 4 -2.15 -4.27 2.72
CA TYR A 4 -1.81 -2.95 2.19
C TYR A 4 -1.00 -2.17 3.22
N LEU A 5 0.25 -1.84 2.88
CA LEU A 5 1.12 -1.00 3.69
C LEU A 5 1.14 0.42 3.11
N ALA A 6 0.96 1.40 3.98
CA ALA A 6 1.25 2.81 3.72
C ALA A 6 2.21 3.36 4.77
N VAL A 7 3.32 3.97 4.32
CA VAL A 7 4.22 4.74 5.18
C VAL A 7 3.86 6.20 4.99
N VAL A 8 3.45 6.87 6.06
CA VAL A 8 2.90 8.21 6.03
C VAL A 8 3.85 9.16 6.75
N SER A 9 4.13 10.29 6.12
CA SER A 9 4.94 11.36 6.67
C SER A 9 4.25 12.05 7.85
N PRO A 10 4.95 12.87 8.64
CA PRO A 10 4.34 13.75 9.64
C PRO A 10 3.32 14.75 9.08
N LEU A 11 3.29 14.95 7.76
CA LEU A 11 2.36 15.85 7.06
C LEU A 11 1.18 15.11 6.44
N ASP A 12 0.93 13.87 6.87
CA ASP A 12 -0.12 12.97 6.35
C ASP A 12 -0.04 12.65 4.84
N THR A 13 1.11 12.95 4.23
CA THR A 13 1.41 12.53 2.85
C THR A 13 1.99 11.11 2.80
N PRO A 14 1.53 10.24 1.88
CA PRO A 14 2.09 8.90 1.74
C PRO A 14 3.50 8.97 1.12
N LEU A 15 4.49 8.48 1.86
CA LEU A 15 5.87 8.35 1.43
C LEU A 15 6.11 7.07 0.63
N PHE A 16 5.40 6.00 0.97
CA PHE A 16 5.52 4.70 0.33
C PHE A 16 4.22 3.92 0.47
N GLU A 17 3.81 3.22 -0.58
CA GLU A 17 2.63 2.37 -0.59
C GLU A 17 2.97 1.04 -1.27
N ALA A 18 2.52 -0.07 -0.69
CA ALA A 18 2.67 -1.39 -1.29
C ALA A 18 1.52 -2.32 -0.94
N GLN A 19 1.10 -3.10 -1.95
CA GLN A 19 0.17 -4.20 -1.78
C GLN A 19 0.93 -5.53 -1.80
N PHE A 20 0.56 -6.42 -0.87
CA PHE A 20 1.08 -7.76 -0.78
C PHE A 20 -0.06 -8.78 -0.81
N THR A 21 0.22 -9.93 -1.43
CA THR A 21 -0.65 -11.08 -1.39
C THR A 21 0.13 -12.24 -0.77
N SER A 22 -0.31 -12.74 0.38
CA SER A 22 0.21 -13.97 0.96
C SER A 22 -0.43 -15.15 0.23
N GLY A 23 0.36 -15.79 -0.62
CA GLY A 23 -0.01 -16.90 -1.49
C GLY A 23 1.23 -17.55 -2.11
N LYS A 24 1.33 -18.88 -2.01
CA LYS A 24 2.41 -19.68 -2.60
C LYS A 24 2.35 -19.58 -4.13
N GLY A 25 3.16 -18.69 -4.69
CA GLY A 25 3.58 -18.68 -6.10
C GLY A 25 2.49 -18.40 -7.14
N ALA A 26 2.49 -17.18 -7.66
CA ALA A 26 2.18 -16.90 -9.06
C ALA A 26 3.17 -15.82 -9.55
N PRO A 27 3.66 -15.89 -10.79
CA PRO A 27 4.80 -15.08 -11.25
C PRO A 27 4.44 -13.60 -11.35
N ALA A 28 5.48 -12.77 -11.26
CA ALA A 28 5.40 -11.32 -11.30
C ALA A 28 4.52 -10.80 -12.45
N SER A 29 3.49 -10.03 -12.11
CA SER A 29 2.87 -9.13 -13.07
C SER A 29 3.92 -8.10 -13.49
N ALA A 30 4.43 -8.26 -14.70
CA ALA A 30 5.29 -7.28 -15.35
C ALA A 30 4.62 -5.91 -15.33
N SER A 31 5.40 -4.89 -15.01
CA SER A 31 5.03 -3.50 -15.15
C SER A 31 4.76 -3.19 -16.63
N THR A 32 3.50 -3.24 -17.06
CA THR A 32 3.09 -2.59 -18.31
C THR A 32 2.97 -1.10 -18.04
N SER A 33 3.95 -0.35 -18.53
CA SER A 33 3.84 1.09 -18.68
C SER A 33 2.61 1.41 -19.51
N SER A 34 1.56 1.95 -18.90
CA SER A 34 0.43 2.54 -19.63
C SER A 34 0.92 3.77 -20.37
N PHE A 35 1.17 3.63 -21.67
CA PHE A 35 1.29 4.77 -22.59
C PHE A 35 -0.12 5.33 -22.87
N PRO A 36 -0.29 6.66 -22.94
CA PRO A 36 -1.59 7.24 -23.26
C PRO A 36 -1.92 7.03 -24.74
N SER A 37 -3.11 6.51 -25.04
CA SER A 37 -3.62 6.36 -26.40
C SER A 37 -4.09 7.71 -26.94
N TRP A 38 -3.31 8.29 -27.85
CA TRP A 38 -3.65 9.50 -28.59
C TRP A 38 -4.32 9.12 -29.92
N SER A 39 -5.64 9.35 -29.99
CA SER A 39 -6.52 9.47 -31.17
C SER A 39 -6.24 8.63 -32.44
N SER A 40 -7.15 7.71 -32.74
CA SER A 40 -7.54 7.41 -34.13
C SER A 40 -8.74 8.30 -34.49
N PHE A 41 -8.45 9.43 -35.11
CA PHE A 41 -9.46 10.17 -35.87
C PHE A 41 -9.72 9.40 -37.17
N SER A 42 -10.96 8.96 -37.41
CA SER A 42 -11.39 8.56 -38.74
C SER A 42 -12.83 8.98 -38.95
N ASN A 43 -12.98 10.09 -39.66
CA ASN A 43 -14.19 10.48 -40.35
C ASN A 43 -14.43 9.47 -41.48
N GLY A 44 -15.62 8.86 -41.53
CA GLY A 44 -16.00 7.95 -42.62
C GLY A 44 -17.05 6.96 -42.19
N SER A 45 -18.29 7.24 -42.58
CA SER A 45 -19.46 6.37 -42.57
C SER A 45 -19.14 4.95 -43.06
N ASP A 46 -19.53 3.92 -42.28
CA ASP A 46 -20.34 2.79 -42.73
C ASP A 46 -20.50 1.72 -41.64
N ALA A 47 -21.62 1.02 -41.71
CA ALA A 47 -22.16 0.11 -40.73
C ALA A 47 -21.30 -1.14 -40.44
N ALA A 48 -21.00 -1.38 -39.16
CA ALA A 48 -20.91 -2.72 -38.55
C ALA A 48 -20.79 -2.57 -37.02
N THR A 49 -21.83 -2.95 -36.29
CA THR A 49 -21.77 -3.22 -34.85
C THR A 49 -20.96 -4.50 -34.62
N PRO A 50 -19.83 -4.49 -33.88
CA PRO A 50 -19.33 -5.69 -33.25
C PRO A 50 -19.91 -5.75 -31.85
N SER A 51 -20.95 -6.57 -31.68
CA SER A 51 -21.32 -7.10 -30.37
C SER A 51 -20.11 -7.79 -29.76
N THR A 52 -19.44 -7.10 -28.83
CA THR A 52 -18.34 -7.68 -28.08
C THR A 52 -18.93 -8.60 -27.01
N PRO A 53 -18.58 -9.90 -26.97
CA PRO A 53 -19.08 -10.81 -25.96
C PRO A 53 -18.53 -10.43 -24.59
N GLY A 54 -19.35 -10.62 -23.55
CA GLY A 54 -19.19 -10.10 -22.20
C GLY A 54 -17.77 -10.18 -21.64
N ALA A 55 -17.22 -9.02 -21.31
CA ALA A 55 -16.12 -8.92 -20.36
C ALA A 55 -16.65 -9.31 -18.97
N PRO A 56 -15.94 -10.16 -18.22
CA PRO A 56 -16.34 -10.48 -16.86
C PRO A 56 -16.31 -9.20 -16.02
N ALA A 57 -17.22 -9.08 -15.06
CA ALA A 57 -17.19 -8.08 -14.00
C ALA A 57 -15.93 -8.29 -13.12
N GLY A 58 -14.77 -7.96 -13.67
CA GLY A 58 -13.52 -7.85 -12.94
C GLY A 58 -13.46 -6.45 -12.36
N SER A 59 -13.32 -6.36 -11.04
CA SER A 59 -13.02 -5.12 -10.33
C SER A 59 -11.91 -4.35 -11.07
N THR A 60 -12.17 -3.10 -11.43
CA THR A 60 -11.14 -2.23 -12.00
C THR A 60 -10.01 -2.14 -10.97
N PRO A 61 -8.78 -2.62 -11.25
CA PRO A 61 -7.73 -2.76 -10.23
C PRO A 61 -7.32 -1.42 -9.58
N GLY A 62 -7.62 -0.29 -10.24
CA GLY A 62 -7.43 1.05 -9.67
C GLY A 62 -8.42 1.41 -8.56
N LEU A 63 -9.65 0.89 -8.60
CA LEU A 63 -10.69 1.21 -7.62
C LEU A 63 -10.39 0.59 -6.26
N GLU A 64 -9.91 -0.66 -6.27
CA GLU A 64 -9.51 -1.36 -5.05
C GLU A 64 -8.35 -0.64 -4.36
N LYS A 65 -7.33 -0.20 -5.12
CA LYS A 65 -6.24 0.60 -4.57
C LYS A 65 -6.76 1.88 -3.92
N HIS A 66 -7.67 2.61 -4.59
CA HIS A 66 -8.21 3.85 -4.06
C HIS A 66 -9.04 3.65 -2.78
N LEU A 67 -9.79 2.55 -2.71
CA LEU A 67 -10.52 2.16 -1.49
C LEU A 67 -9.55 1.92 -0.32
N LEU A 68 -8.48 1.16 -0.53
CA LEU A 68 -7.47 0.89 0.50
C LEU A 68 -6.78 2.18 0.95
N GLN A 69 -6.46 3.06 0.01
CA GLN A 69 -5.90 4.38 0.31
C GLN A 69 -6.87 5.23 1.12
N MET A 70 -8.16 5.25 0.77
CA MET A 70 -9.20 5.96 1.51
C MET A 70 -9.32 5.43 2.95
N ILE A 71 -9.35 4.11 3.13
CA ILE A 71 -9.42 3.49 4.46
C ILE A 71 -8.18 3.85 5.29
N ALA A 72 -6.98 3.75 4.71
CA ALA A 72 -5.75 4.09 5.42
C ALA A 72 -5.72 5.56 5.86
N HIS A 73 -6.13 6.49 5.01
CA HIS A 73 -6.19 7.91 5.36
C HIS A 73 -7.28 8.22 6.40
N ALA A 74 -8.46 7.61 6.30
CA ALA A 74 -9.54 7.79 7.28
C ALA A 74 -9.13 7.31 8.68
N SER A 75 -8.29 6.27 8.77
CA SER A 75 -7.81 5.74 10.04
C SER A 75 -6.72 6.57 10.73
N LEU A 76 -6.19 7.62 10.10
CA LEU A 76 -5.09 8.42 10.66
C LEU A 76 -5.46 9.08 11.98
N ASP A 77 -6.66 9.66 12.08
CA ASP A 77 -7.13 10.35 13.28
C ASP A 77 -7.25 9.38 14.46
N ALA A 78 -7.80 8.19 14.23
CA ALA A 78 -7.90 7.14 15.26
C ALA A 78 -6.52 6.63 15.70
N VAL A 79 -5.57 6.51 14.77
CA VAL A 79 -4.18 6.15 15.07
C VAL A 79 -3.50 7.21 15.95
N GLU A 80 -3.73 8.49 15.68
CA GLU A 80 -3.20 9.58 16.50
C GLU A 80 -3.78 9.57 17.91
N GLU A 81 -5.10 9.45 18.05
CA GLU A 81 -5.77 9.41 19.36
C GLU A 81 -5.23 8.27 20.25
N VAL A 82 -5.09 7.06 19.68
CA VAL A 82 -4.55 5.91 20.42
C VAL A 82 -3.07 6.09 20.76
N SER A 83 -2.31 6.75 19.89
CA SER A 83 -0.89 7.02 20.11
C SER A 83 -0.62 8.02 21.22
N GLU A 84 -1.49 9.01 21.39
CA GLU A 84 -1.37 9.99 22.48
C GLU A 84 -1.55 9.33 23.85
N GLY A 85 -2.43 8.33 23.93
CA GLY A 85 -2.67 7.55 25.15
C GLY A 85 -1.67 6.43 25.44
N THR A 86 -0.79 6.08 24.48
CA THR A 86 0.03 4.85 24.57
C THR A 86 1.50 5.10 24.22
N ALA A 87 2.42 4.70 25.11
CA ALA A 87 3.86 4.78 24.84
C ALA A 87 4.43 3.61 23.98
N SER A 88 3.57 2.78 23.40
CA SER A 88 3.97 1.64 22.56
C SER A 88 4.12 2.09 21.11
N LEU A 89 5.21 1.67 20.47
CA LEU A 89 5.42 1.94 19.04
C LEU A 89 4.45 1.13 18.17
N TYR A 90 4.09 -0.08 18.58
CA TYR A 90 3.15 -0.94 17.85
C TYR A 90 1.75 -0.79 18.43
N LEU A 91 0.80 -0.42 17.59
CA LEU A 91 -0.62 -0.30 17.88
C LEU A 91 -1.38 -1.38 17.10
N LYS A 92 -1.88 -2.35 17.84
CA LYS A 92 -2.61 -3.49 17.28
C LYS A 92 -4.08 -3.14 17.05
N ALA A 93 -4.59 -3.41 15.86
CA ALA A 93 -6.02 -3.35 15.54
C ALA A 93 -6.70 -2.06 16.05
N VAL A 94 -6.09 -0.92 15.68
CA VAL A 94 -6.52 0.43 16.07
C VAL A 94 -7.92 0.73 15.56
N ASP A 95 -8.20 0.29 14.34
CA ASP A 95 -9.47 0.53 13.67
C ASP A 95 -9.89 -0.67 12.82
N ARG A 96 -11.16 -0.74 12.44
CA ARG A 96 -11.72 -1.78 11.59
C ARG A 96 -12.76 -1.23 10.64
N HIS A 97 -12.48 -1.33 9.35
CA HIS A 97 -13.40 -1.02 8.27
C HIS A 97 -13.77 -2.29 7.50
N ASN A 98 -14.98 -2.81 7.74
CA ASN A 98 -15.48 -4.06 7.15
C ASN A 98 -14.55 -5.27 7.44
N GLU A 99 -13.97 -5.86 6.41
CA GLU A 99 -12.95 -6.92 6.48
C GLU A 99 -11.54 -6.41 6.82
N TRP A 100 -11.27 -5.12 6.64
CA TRP A 100 -9.94 -4.55 6.87
C TRP A 100 -9.75 -4.15 8.33
N THR A 101 -8.80 -4.81 8.98
CA THR A 101 -8.27 -4.40 10.27
C THR A 101 -7.07 -3.50 10.06
N VAL A 102 -7.01 -2.37 10.77
CA VAL A 102 -5.92 -1.40 10.71
C VAL A 102 -4.99 -1.63 11.88
N SER A 103 -3.74 -1.98 11.61
CA SER A 103 -2.67 -1.97 12.61
C SER A 103 -1.68 -0.88 12.25
N ALA A 104 -1.13 -0.21 13.24
CA ALA A 104 -0.20 0.88 13.05
C ALA A 104 1.11 0.66 13.80
N PHE A 105 2.19 1.22 13.27
CA PHE A 105 3.47 1.34 13.95
C PHE A 105 3.96 2.77 13.84
N ILE A 106 4.22 3.41 14.97
CA ILE A 106 4.59 4.81 15.06
C ILE A 106 6.03 4.88 15.53
N ALA A 107 6.89 5.47 14.72
CA ALA A 107 8.30 5.67 15.05
C ALA A 107 8.66 7.15 14.90
N GLY A 108 8.68 7.86 16.03
CA GLY A 108 8.73 9.31 16.04
C GLY A 108 7.43 9.88 15.47
N ASN A 109 7.53 10.68 14.41
CA ASN A 109 6.38 11.31 13.76
C ASN A 109 5.98 10.61 12.44
N VAL A 110 6.58 9.46 12.13
CA VAL A 110 6.28 8.68 10.92
C VAL A 110 5.34 7.55 11.29
N LYS A 111 4.25 7.43 10.53
CA LYS A 111 3.18 6.45 10.79
C LYS A 111 3.23 5.36 9.73
N PHE A 112 3.36 4.11 10.16
CA PHE A 112 3.30 2.94 9.29
C PHE A 112 1.93 2.30 9.49
N ILE A 113 1.10 2.25 8.45
CA ILE A 113 -0.26 1.73 8.50
C ILE A 113 -0.33 0.45 7.69
N LEU A 114 -0.84 -0.63 8.28
CA LEU A 114 -1.05 -1.90 7.61
C LEU A 114 -2.51 -2.33 7.70
N LEU A 115 -3.18 -2.38 6.55
CA LEU A 115 -4.48 -3.00 6.40
C LEU A 115 -4.31 -4.51 6.18
N HIS A 116 -5.04 -5.31 6.95
CA HIS A 116 -4.97 -6.76 6.92
C HIS A 116 -6.30 -7.37 7.39
N ASP A 117 -6.64 -8.56 6.88
CA ASP A 117 -7.81 -9.32 7.33
C ASP A 117 -7.43 -10.43 8.34
N THR A 118 -6.19 -10.89 8.32
CA THR A 118 -5.71 -12.00 9.16
C THR A 118 -5.10 -11.52 10.47
N LYS A 119 -5.54 -12.11 11.59
CA LYS A 119 -4.97 -11.85 12.92
C LYS A 119 -3.62 -12.57 13.06
N ASN A 120 -2.53 -11.86 12.79
CA ASN A 120 -1.14 -12.33 12.97
C ASN A 120 -0.27 -11.23 13.58
N ASP A 121 -0.54 -10.89 14.85
CA ASP A 121 0.06 -9.71 15.49
C ASP A 121 1.58 -9.80 15.64
N ASP A 122 2.10 -10.99 15.96
CA ASP A 122 3.54 -11.20 16.13
C ASP A 122 4.29 -11.05 14.80
N GLY A 123 3.74 -11.62 13.71
CA GLY A 123 4.30 -11.45 12.36
C GLY A 123 4.24 -9.99 11.91
N ILE A 124 3.11 -9.32 12.09
CA ILE A 124 2.93 -7.91 11.74
C ILE A 124 3.91 -7.02 12.53
N ARG A 125 4.10 -7.28 13.82
CA ARG A 125 5.06 -6.52 14.65
C ARG A 125 6.50 -6.68 14.16
N LEU A 126 6.91 -7.90 13.82
CA LEU A 126 8.24 -8.17 13.27
C LEU A 126 8.43 -7.54 11.89
N PHE A 127 7.41 -7.60 11.04
CA PHE A 127 7.39 -6.93 9.74
C PHE A 127 7.59 -5.42 9.88
N PHE A 128 6.84 -4.77 10.77
CA PHE A 128 7.01 -3.33 11.02
C PHE A 128 8.42 -2.98 11.48
N GLY A 129 9.02 -3.80 12.35
CA GLY A 129 10.41 -3.63 12.77
C GLY A 129 11.40 -3.66 11.59
N GLU A 130 11.28 -4.62 10.69
CA GLU A 130 12.16 -4.68 9.51
C GLU A 130 11.91 -3.52 8.53
N VAL A 131 10.65 -3.16 8.27
CA VAL A 131 10.33 -2.02 7.39
C VAL A 131 10.84 -0.70 7.98
N TRP A 132 10.75 -0.53 9.30
CA TRP A 132 11.33 0.62 10.00
C TRP A 132 12.84 0.71 9.79
N GLU A 133 13.58 -0.37 9.98
CA GLU A 133 15.04 -0.37 9.73
C GLU A 133 15.39 -0.03 8.27
N LEU A 134 14.63 -0.56 7.32
CA LEU A 134 14.80 -0.25 5.90
C LEU A 134 14.49 1.23 5.62
N TYR A 135 13.46 1.78 6.26
CA TYR A 135 13.06 3.17 6.12
C TYR A 135 14.16 4.09 6.65
N VAL A 136 14.69 3.83 7.85
CA VAL A 136 15.79 4.61 8.42
C VAL A 136 17.01 4.62 7.49
N LYS A 137 17.38 3.46 6.94
CA LYS A 137 18.50 3.34 5.98
C LYS A 137 18.26 4.17 4.70
N ALA A 138 17.03 4.21 4.20
CA ALA A 138 16.67 5.03 3.05
C ALA A 138 16.67 6.53 3.39
N SER A 139 16.10 6.91 4.53
CA SER A 139 15.98 8.29 5.02
C SER A 139 17.33 8.91 5.40
N LEU A 140 18.31 8.12 5.81
CA LEU A 140 19.68 8.57 6.10
C LEU A 140 20.56 8.73 4.86
N SER A 141 20.05 8.39 3.67
CA SER A 141 20.77 8.66 2.43
C SER A 141 20.91 10.17 2.22
N PRO A 142 22.12 10.70 1.92
CA PRO A 142 22.34 12.14 1.76
C PRO A 142 21.61 12.74 0.56
N PHE A 143 21.07 11.91 -0.33
CA PHE A 143 20.29 12.33 -1.50
C PHE A 143 18.77 12.23 -1.29
N GLN A 144 18.33 11.74 -0.13
CA GLN A 144 16.92 11.63 0.22
C GLN A 144 16.49 12.94 0.90
N THR A 145 15.56 13.66 0.29
CA THR A 145 14.93 14.82 0.91
C THR A 145 13.84 14.37 1.87
N VAL A 146 13.78 15.01 3.04
CA VAL A 146 12.76 14.74 4.06
C VAL A 146 11.36 14.95 3.45
N ASN A 147 10.40 14.10 3.84
CA ASN A 147 9.00 14.15 3.38
C ASN A 147 8.78 13.94 1.87
N THR A 148 9.74 13.33 1.16
CA THR A 148 9.55 12.99 -0.25
C THR A 148 9.29 11.49 -0.45
N PRO A 149 8.51 11.11 -1.49
CA PRO A 149 8.21 9.71 -1.76
C PRO A 149 9.47 8.86 -1.97
N ILE A 150 9.52 7.69 -1.33
CA ILE A 150 10.63 6.75 -1.43
C ILE A 150 10.50 5.96 -2.74
N ARG A 151 11.29 6.33 -3.74
CA ARG A 151 11.30 5.70 -5.08
C ARG A 151 12.43 4.69 -5.29
N ASN A 152 13.11 4.27 -4.21
CA ASN A 152 14.25 3.38 -4.29
C ASN A 152 13.81 1.93 -4.60
N PRO A 153 14.19 1.33 -5.74
CA PRO A 153 13.79 -0.04 -6.09
C PRO A 153 14.38 -1.11 -5.15
N ALA A 154 15.57 -0.84 -4.58
CA ALA A 154 16.17 -1.73 -3.60
C ALA A 154 15.41 -1.74 -2.26
N PHE A 155 14.76 -0.63 -1.92
CA PHE A 155 13.88 -0.55 -0.76
C PHE A 155 12.61 -1.38 -0.99
N ASP A 156 11.90 -1.19 -2.11
CA ASP A 156 10.68 -1.97 -2.44
C ASP A 156 10.96 -3.49 -2.46
N THR A 157 12.07 -3.91 -3.09
CA THR A 157 12.46 -5.33 -3.14
C THR A 157 12.64 -5.92 -1.74
N LYS A 158 13.28 -5.18 -0.83
CA LYS A 158 13.51 -5.62 0.55
C LYS A 158 12.22 -5.64 1.37
N VAL A 159 11.35 -4.64 1.21
CA VAL A 159 10.03 -4.61 1.87
C VAL A 159 9.17 -5.79 1.41
N ARG A 160 9.12 -6.09 0.11
CA ARG A 160 8.41 -7.28 -0.41
C ARG A 160 9.00 -8.59 0.09
N ALA A 161 10.32 -8.68 0.24
CA ALA A 161 10.97 -9.87 0.82
C ALA A 161 10.59 -10.05 2.29
N SER A 162 10.54 -8.96 3.06
CA SER A 162 10.08 -8.96 4.46
C SER A 162 8.60 -9.37 4.56
N ALA A 163 7.73 -8.82 3.71
CA ALA A 163 6.32 -9.18 3.66
C ALA A 163 6.12 -10.68 3.43
N LYS A 164 6.86 -11.28 2.51
CA LYS A 164 6.80 -12.74 2.25
C LYS A 164 7.24 -13.60 3.45
N ARG A 165 8.02 -13.03 4.37
CA ARG A 165 8.57 -13.74 5.54
C ARG A 165 7.61 -13.71 6.72
N TYR A 166 6.86 -12.62 6.90
CA TYR A 166 6.07 -12.37 8.12
C TYR A 166 4.57 -12.23 7.92
N LEU A 167 4.08 -11.94 6.70
CA LEU A 167 2.67 -11.66 6.40
C LEU A 167 1.94 -12.81 5.69
#